data_AF-A0A953S2G6-F1
#
_entry.id   AF-A0A953S2G6-F1
#
_cell.length_a   1.000
_cell.length_b   1.000
_cell.length_c   1.000
_cell.angle_alpha   90.00
_cell.angle_beta   90.00
_cell.angle_gamma   90.00
#
_symmetry.space_group_name_H-M   'P 1'
#
loop_
_entity.id
_entity.type
_entity.pdbx_description
1 polymer ?
#
loop_
_entity_poly.entity_id
_entity_poly.type
_entity_poly.pdbx_seq_one_letter_code
_entity_poly.pdbx_strand_id
1 'polypeptide(L)'
;MARQTTREQAERKKAQAAAFMERIGQPDRAEEFRDMSTDEDAEHKGLQLTNPRLRRRIAMATAIGTSKADLQDQIDRAIETLDDAYAPESTREEIAEAVGEALEILRGEDEEPEEDEDELDDDEDDNPRD
;
A
#
# COMPACT_ATOMS: atom_id res chain seq x y z
N MET A 1 -26.46 3.22 -12.59
CA MET A 1 -24.99 3.31 -12.68
C MET A 1 -24.51 4.24 -11.57
N ALA A 2 -23.64 3.76 -10.67
CA ALA A 2 -23.12 4.57 -9.57
C ALA A 2 -22.15 5.63 -10.09
N ARG A 3 -22.24 6.86 -9.56
CA ARG A 3 -21.34 7.96 -9.98
C ARG A 3 -19.99 7.78 -9.28
N GLN A 4 -18.91 7.76 -10.05
CA GLN A 4 -17.56 7.64 -9.49
C GLN A 4 -17.04 9.01 -9.05
N THR A 5 -16.43 9.08 -7.87
CA THR A 5 -15.81 10.32 -7.35
C THR A 5 -14.51 9.96 -6.66
N THR A 6 -13.51 10.84 -6.69
CA THR A 6 -12.29 10.63 -5.90
C THR A 6 -12.53 10.98 -4.42
N ARG A 7 -11.70 10.44 -3.51
CA ARG A 7 -11.77 10.73 -2.07
C ARG A 7 -11.71 12.23 -1.77
N GLU A 8 -10.81 12.95 -2.43
CA GLU A 8 -10.67 14.40 -2.30
C GLU A 8 -11.93 15.14 -2.80
N GLN A 9 -12.56 14.67 -3.88
CA GLN A 9 -13.81 15.27 -4.37
C GLN A 9 -14.99 15.01 -3.43
N ALA A 10 -15.05 13.83 -2.80
CA ALA A 10 -16.05 13.53 -1.78
C ALA A 10 -15.86 14.41 -0.54
N GLU A 11 -14.62 14.57 -0.06
CA GLU A 11 -14.30 15.41 1.08
C GLU A 11 -14.66 16.89 0.85
N ARG A 12 -14.36 17.43 -0.34
CA ARG A 12 -14.78 18.79 -0.73
C ARG A 12 -16.30 18.93 -0.76
N LYS A 13 -17.03 17.92 -1.24
CA LYS A 13 -18.50 17.93 -1.30
C LYS A 13 -19.13 17.82 0.09
N LYS A 14 -18.56 16.98 0.97
CA LYS A 14 -18.92 16.86 2.39
C LYS A 14 -18.75 18.21 3.11
N ALA A 15 -17.60 18.86 2.95
CA ALA A 15 -17.34 20.18 3.51
C ALA A 15 -18.31 21.25 2.97
N GLN A 16 -18.62 21.20 1.67
CA GLN A 16 -19.60 22.10 1.05
C GLN A 16 -21.03 21.85 1.56
N ALA A 17 -21.40 20.60 1.82
CA ALA A 17 -22.68 20.24 2.41
C ALA A 17 -22.81 20.76 3.85
N ALA A 18 -21.77 20.61 4.67
CA ALA A 18 -21.73 21.17 6.02
C ALA A 18 -21.88 22.71 6.00
N ALA A 19 -21.12 23.40 5.17
CA ALA A 19 -21.21 24.86 5.02
C ALA A 19 -22.58 25.32 4.50
N PHE A 20 -23.21 24.53 3.63
CA PHE A 20 -24.55 24.83 3.13
C PHE A 20 -25.60 24.68 4.23
N MET A 21 -25.53 23.61 5.03
CA MET A 21 -26.45 23.36 6.16
C MET A 21 -26.35 24.46 7.22
N GLU A 22 -25.13 24.90 7.52
CA GLU A 22 -24.90 26.04 8.42
C GLU A 22 -25.53 27.33 7.86
N ARG A 23 -25.37 27.59 6.57
CA ARG A 23 -25.92 28.78 5.90
C ARG A 23 -27.46 28.82 5.87
N ILE A 24 -28.13 27.67 5.79
CA ILE A 24 -29.60 27.59 5.82
C ILE A 24 -30.16 27.51 7.25
N GLY A 25 -29.31 27.67 8.27
CA GLY A 25 -29.72 27.68 9.68
C GLY A 25 -29.95 26.29 10.28
N GLN A 26 -29.29 25.26 9.74
CA GLN A 26 -29.30 23.89 10.27
C GLN A 26 -27.91 23.49 10.80
N PRO A 27 -27.44 24.06 11.92
CA PRO A 27 -26.11 23.79 12.46
C PRO A 27 -25.95 22.33 12.91
N ASP A 28 -27.00 21.72 13.47
CA ASP A 28 -26.96 20.32 13.93
C ASP A 28 -26.68 19.35 12.78
N ARG A 29 -27.26 19.61 11.60
CA ARG A 29 -26.95 18.82 10.39
C ARG A 29 -25.57 19.15 9.84
N ALA A 30 -25.09 20.38 9.97
CA ALA A 30 -23.74 20.73 9.54
C ALA A 30 -22.68 19.95 10.34
N GLU A 31 -22.93 19.72 11.63
CA GLU A 31 -22.09 18.88 12.50
C GLU A 31 -22.13 17.42 12.08
N GLU A 32 -23.31 16.87 11.77
CA GLU A 32 -23.48 15.52 11.22
C GLU A 32 -22.64 15.31 9.95
N PHE A 33 -22.64 16.30 9.04
CA PHE A 33 -21.79 16.27 7.86
C PHE A 33 -20.30 16.46 8.15
N ARG A 34 -19.88 17.02 9.29
CA ARG A 34 -18.45 17.13 9.66
C ARG A 34 -17.95 15.83 10.28
N ASP A 35 -18.77 15.21 11.12
CA ASP A 35 -18.46 13.99 11.86
C ASP A 35 -18.50 12.74 10.97
N MET A 36 -19.38 12.70 9.97
CA MET A 36 -19.49 11.59 9.01
C MET A 36 -18.18 11.31 8.27
N SER A 37 -17.76 10.06 8.09
CA SER A 37 -16.54 9.80 7.31
C SER A 37 -16.72 10.10 5.81
N THR A 38 -15.65 10.39 5.07
CA THR A 38 -15.73 10.63 3.61
C THR A 38 -16.25 9.42 2.84
N ASP A 39 -15.96 8.22 3.37
CA ASP A 39 -16.42 6.94 2.84
C ASP A 39 -17.94 6.76 3.05
N GLU A 40 -18.44 7.19 4.21
CA GLU A 40 -19.86 7.18 4.58
C GLU A 40 -20.69 8.24 3.84
N ASP A 41 -20.16 9.46 3.62
CA ASP A 41 -20.83 10.47 2.77
C ASP A 41 -20.98 9.99 1.32
N ALA A 42 -19.94 9.34 0.80
CA ALA A 42 -19.99 8.76 -0.54
C ALA A 42 -21.04 7.65 -0.65
N GLU A 43 -21.14 6.75 0.34
CA GLU A 43 -22.16 5.71 0.38
C GLU A 43 -23.58 6.30 0.49
N HIS A 44 -23.79 7.26 1.37
CA HIS A 44 -25.07 7.97 1.54
C HIS A 44 -25.52 8.69 0.25
N LYS A 45 -24.57 9.10 -0.60
CA LYS A 45 -24.83 9.72 -1.91
C LYS A 45 -24.83 8.73 -3.09
N GLY A 46 -24.64 7.43 -2.85
CA GLY A 46 -24.52 6.42 -3.91
C GLY A 46 -23.32 6.65 -4.83
N LEU A 47 -22.26 7.27 -4.30
CA LEU A 47 -21.00 7.53 -4.97
C LEU A 47 -20.03 6.38 -4.73
N GLN A 48 -19.41 5.88 -5.78
CA GLN A 48 -18.29 4.95 -5.64
C GLN A 48 -16.99 5.74 -5.55
N LEU A 49 -16.31 5.60 -4.42
CA LEU A 49 -14.98 6.18 -4.23
C LEU A 49 -13.97 5.45 -5.11
N THR A 50 -13.61 6.09 -6.22
CA THR A 50 -12.49 5.64 -7.02
C THR A 50 -11.23 6.20 -6.39
N ASN A 51 -10.47 5.32 -5.73
CA ASN A 51 -9.11 5.63 -5.35
C ASN A 51 -8.18 5.22 -6.52
N PRO A 52 -7.80 6.14 -7.44
CA PRO A 52 -6.95 5.80 -8.58
C PRO A 52 -5.56 5.31 -8.15
N ARG A 53 -5.14 5.54 -6.90
CA ARG A 53 -3.86 5.06 -6.36
C ARG A 53 -3.90 3.59 -5.93
N LEU A 54 -5.08 3.04 -5.62
CA LEU A 54 -5.22 1.65 -5.16
C LEU A 54 -5.35 0.66 -6.33
N ARG A 55 -6.09 1.03 -7.38
CA ARG A 55 -6.38 0.10 -8.49
C ARG A 55 -5.17 -0.20 -9.38
N ARG A 56 -4.19 0.70 -9.46
CA ARG A 56 -2.94 0.44 -10.21
C ARG A 56 -1.96 -0.43 -9.42
N ARG A 57 -2.02 -0.43 -8.08
CA ARG A 57 -1.21 -1.33 -7.23
C ARG A 57 -1.78 -2.73 -7.18
N ILE A 58 -3.09 -2.91 -7.02
CA ILE A 58 -3.65 -4.27 -6.82
C ILE A 58 -3.51 -5.14 -8.09
N ALA A 59 -3.57 -4.54 -9.29
CA ALA A 59 -3.42 -5.28 -10.54
C ALA A 59 -1.96 -5.63 -10.92
N MET A 60 -0.95 -4.97 -10.34
CA MET A 60 0.49 -5.22 -10.63
C MET A 60 1.23 -5.84 -9.43
N ALA A 61 0.79 -5.61 -8.19
CA ALA A 61 1.42 -6.15 -6.98
C ALA A 61 1.11 -7.63 -6.71
N THR A 62 0.26 -8.25 -7.52
CA THR A 62 0.02 -9.71 -7.45
C THR A 62 0.85 -10.47 -8.50
N ALA A 63 1.61 -9.76 -9.34
CA ALA A 63 2.32 -10.33 -10.48
C ALA A 63 3.86 -10.20 -10.41
N ILE A 64 4.42 -9.37 -9.53
CA ILE A 64 5.87 -9.08 -9.47
C ILE A 64 6.35 -8.91 -8.01
N GLY A 65 5.84 -9.72 -7.07
CA GLY A 65 6.29 -9.64 -5.67
C GLY A 65 5.73 -10.77 -4.84
N THR A 66 6.50 -11.19 -3.84
CA THR A 66 6.12 -12.19 -2.84
C THR A 66 4.73 -11.85 -2.29
N SER A 67 3.80 -12.80 -2.41
CA SER A 67 2.44 -12.60 -1.94
C SER A 67 2.42 -12.53 -0.41
N LYS A 68 1.33 -12.01 0.15
CA LYS A 68 1.14 -12.05 1.61
C LYS A 68 1.24 -13.48 2.17
N ALA A 69 0.80 -14.49 1.41
CA ALA A 69 0.93 -15.88 1.82
C ALA A 69 2.41 -16.29 1.85
N ASP A 70 3.18 -15.94 0.82
CA ASP A 70 4.61 -16.26 0.76
C ASP A 70 5.41 -15.59 1.90
N LEU A 71 5.09 -14.34 2.21
CA LEU A 71 5.68 -13.62 3.35
C LEU A 71 5.29 -14.27 4.69
N GLN A 72 4.07 -14.77 4.82
CA GLN A 72 3.64 -15.48 6.02
C GLN A 72 4.38 -16.81 6.14
N ASP A 73 4.54 -17.55 5.04
CA ASP A 73 5.28 -18.81 5.02
C ASP A 73 6.76 -18.60 5.39
N GLN A 74 7.39 -17.50 4.96
CA GLN A 74 8.75 -17.14 5.37
C GLN A 74 8.86 -16.88 6.88
N ILE A 75 7.89 -16.15 7.44
CA ILE A 75 7.83 -15.88 8.88
C ILE A 75 7.67 -17.19 9.66
N ASP A 76 6.76 -18.06 9.21
CA ASP A 76 6.47 -19.32 9.89
C ASP A 76 7.70 -20.25 9.89
N ARG A 77 8.45 -20.32 8.79
CA ARG A 77 9.73 -21.07 8.71
C ARG A 77 10.80 -20.49 9.65
N ALA A 78 10.97 -19.17 9.66
CA ALA A 78 11.96 -18.54 10.53
C ALA A 78 11.63 -18.75 12.02
N ILE A 79 10.35 -18.78 12.38
CA ILE A 79 9.90 -19.10 13.73
C ILE A 79 10.22 -20.56 14.08
N GLU A 80 9.93 -21.51 13.17
CA GLU A 80 10.22 -22.93 13.37
C GLU A 80 11.71 -23.18 13.66
N THR A 81 12.61 -22.59 12.85
CA THR A 81 14.06 -22.68 13.06
C THR A 81 14.49 -22.14 14.45
N LEU A 82 13.89 -21.04 14.90
CA LEU A 82 14.22 -20.44 16.19
C LEU A 82 13.66 -21.25 17.37
N ASP A 83 12.44 -21.78 17.25
CA ASP A 83 11.80 -22.59 18.28
C ASP A 83 12.56 -23.91 18.49
N ASP A 84 13.01 -24.55 17.41
CA ASP A 84 13.84 -25.77 17.47
C ASP A 84 15.18 -25.51 18.18
N ALA A 85 15.79 -24.35 17.94
CA ALA A 85 17.04 -23.96 18.57
C ALA A 85 16.86 -23.47 20.02
N TYR A 86 15.66 -23.08 20.44
CA TYR A 86 15.38 -22.56 21.79
C TYR A 86 15.15 -23.68 22.83
N ALA A 87 16.06 -24.65 22.88
CA ALA A 87 16.06 -25.72 23.87
C ALA A 87 17.00 -25.40 25.06
N PRO A 88 16.69 -25.86 26.29
CA PRO A 88 17.55 -25.65 27.46
C PRO A 88 18.98 -26.21 27.30
N GLU A 89 19.12 -27.25 26.50
CA GLU A 89 20.36 -27.92 26.14
C GLU A 89 21.15 -27.23 25.02
N SER A 90 20.51 -26.31 24.30
CA SER A 90 21.15 -25.59 23.21
C SER A 90 22.30 -24.72 23.71
N THR A 91 23.40 -24.82 23.00
CA THR A 91 24.56 -23.97 23.20
C THR A 91 24.34 -22.60 22.57
N ARG A 92 25.16 -21.63 23.01
CA ARG A 92 25.13 -20.28 22.42
C ARG A 92 25.51 -20.27 20.94
N GLU A 93 26.32 -21.24 20.52
CA GLU A 93 26.75 -21.38 19.13
C GLU A 93 25.59 -21.85 18.25
N GLU A 94 24.85 -22.88 18.69
CA GLU A 94 23.65 -23.38 18.01
C GLU A 94 22.55 -22.31 17.91
N ILE A 95 22.36 -21.51 18.97
CA ILE A 95 21.41 -20.39 18.93
C ILE A 95 21.88 -19.31 17.94
N ALA A 96 23.18 -19.01 17.87
CA ALA A 96 23.70 -18.01 16.94
C ALA A 96 23.58 -18.46 15.48
N GLU A 97 23.79 -19.75 15.23
CA GLU A 97 23.61 -20.38 13.92
C GLU A 97 22.13 -20.30 13.47
N ALA A 98 21.20 -20.72 14.32
CA ALA A 98 19.76 -20.64 14.04
C ALA A 98 19.27 -19.20 13.82
N VAL A 99 19.82 -18.23 14.56
CA VAL A 99 19.53 -16.80 14.32
C VAL A 99 20.06 -16.35 12.96
N GLY A 100 21.23 -16.83 12.55
CA GLY A 100 21.78 -16.57 11.22
C GLY A 100 20.87 -17.09 10.11
N GLU A 101 20.45 -18.35 10.22
CA GLU A 101 19.54 -19.01 9.28
C GLU A 101 18.17 -18.31 9.21
N ALA A 102 17.57 -17.97 10.36
CA ALA A 102 16.31 -17.24 10.40
C ALA A 102 16.42 -15.85 9.72
N LEU A 103 17.55 -15.16 9.86
CA LEU A 103 17.79 -13.88 9.19
C LEU A 103 17.95 -14.03 7.68
N GLU A 104 18.55 -15.13 7.21
CA GLU A 104 18.65 -15.46 5.78
C GLU A 104 17.26 -15.72 5.19
N ILE A 105 16.44 -16.53 5.86
CA ILE A 105 15.04 -16.80 5.47
C ILE A 105 14.23 -15.49 5.36
N LEU A 106 14.37 -14.59 6.33
CA LEU A 106 13.60 -13.33 6.38
C LEU A 106 14.09 -12.25 5.41
N ARG A 107 15.34 -12.31 4.96
CA ARG A 107 15.85 -11.39 3.93
C ARG A 107 15.33 -11.76 2.54
N GLY A 108 14.90 -13.01 2.36
CA GLY A 108 14.57 -13.56 1.05
C GLY A 108 15.84 -13.85 0.27
N GLU A 109 15.78 -14.84 -0.63
CA GLU A 109 16.83 -15.05 -1.65
C GLU A 109 17.05 -13.71 -2.34
N ASP A 110 18.26 -13.13 -2.18
CA ASP A 110 18.60 -11.79 -2.68
C ASP A 110 18.06 -11.63 -4.11
N GLU A 111 17.12 -10.71 -4.31
CA GLU A 111 16.73 -10.25 -5.65
C GLU A 111 18.02 -9.86 -6.35
N GLU A 112 18.41 -10.62 -7.39
CA GLU A 112 19.55 -10.28 -8.23
C GLU A 112 19.38 -8.82 -8.65
N PRO A 113 20.42 -7.97 -8.51
CA PRO A 113 20.32 -6.59 -8.93
C PRO A 113 19.97 -6.60 -10.42
N GLU A 114 18.78 -6.09 -10.76
CA GLU A 114 18.40 -5.79 -12.14
C GLU A 114 19.51 -4.91 -12.70
N GLU A 115 20.32 -5.47 -13.61
CA GLU A 115 21.26 -4.70 -14.39
C GLU A 115 20.40 -3.73 -15.21
N ASP A 116 20.40 -2.45 -14.81
CA ASP A 116 19.86 -1.35 -15.62
C ASP A 116 20.63 -1.31 -16.94
N GLU A 117 20.21 -2.13 -17.90
CA GLU A 117 20.57 -2.04 -19.31
C GLU A 117 19.86 -0.81 -19.91
N ASP A 118 20.26 0.38 -19.49
CA ASP A 118 19.96 1.60 -20.22
C ASP A 118 20.88 1.66 -21.46
N GLU A 119 20.59 0.79 -22.43
CA GLU A 119 20.90 1.02 -23.84
C GLU A 119 20.07 2.21 -24.32
N LEU A 120 20.69 3.38 -24.39
CA LEU A 120 20.21 4.48 -25.24
C LEU A 120 21.35 4.93 -26.16
N ASP A 121 21.68 4.07 -27.12
CA ASP A 121 22.06 4.52 -28.46
C ASP A 121 20.76 4.95 -29.17
N ASP A 122 20.62 6.22 -29.51
CA ASP A 122 20.47 6.57 -30.93
C ASP A 122 20.68 8.09 -31.14
N ASP A 123 21.64 8.36 -32.01
CA ASP A 123 21.90 9.64 -32.65
C ASP A 123 20.67 10.14 -33.43
N GLU A 124 20.38 11.45 -33.43
CA GLU A 124 20.05 12.16 -34.70
C GLU A 124 19.85 13.69 -34.50
N ASP A 125 20.72 14.41 -35.20
CA ASP A 125 20.48 15.59 -36.05
C ASP A 125 19.93 16.93 -35.49
N ASP A 126 20.87 17.88 -35.47
CA ASP A 126 20.90 19.06 -36.34
C ASP A 126 19.61 19.91 -36.49
N ASN A 127 19.60 21.06 -35.81
CA ASN A 127 19.15 22.29 -36.47
C ASN A 127 19.67 23.56 -35.77
N PRO A 128 20.38 24.47 -36.46
CA PRO A 128 20.69 25.79 -35.96
C PRO A 128 19.42 26.67 -36.03
N ARG A 129 19.20 27.52 -35.02
CA ARG A 129 18.22 28.60 -35.12
C ARG A 129 18.93 29.94 -35.14
N ASP A 130 18.60 30.69 -36.20
CA ASP A 130 18.99 32.05 -36.58
C ASP A 130 19.18 33.05 -35.43
#